data_AF-A0A0F8Y535-F1
#
_entry.id   AF-A0A0F8Y535-F1
#
_cell.length_a   1.000
_cell.length_b   1.000
_cell.length_c   1.000
_cell.angle_alpha   90.00
_cell.angle_beta   90.00
_cell.angle_gamma   90.00
#
_symmetry.space_group_name_H-M   'P 1'
#
loop_
_entity.id
_entity.type
_entity.pdbx_description
1 polymer ?
#
loop_
_entity_poly.entity_id
_entity_poly.type
_entity_poly.pdbx_seq_one_letter_code
_entity_poly.pdbx_strand_id
1 'polypeptide(L)'
;GLSNRINDAVDELELATNLQSYPTLRAFHRLHGAIRRSAEAAIQTAPKLTELTARTTSPLMALLQDFYGGRQAVERFDRVLELNDIPNPAEILTGTIFTVELP
;
A
#
# COMPACT_ATOMS: atom_id res chain seq x y z
N GLY A 1 -15.03 -3.81 32.75
CA GLY A 1 -15.17 -4.83 33.81
C GLY A 1 -15.90 -6.05 33.26
N LEU A 2 -15.82 -7.19 33.94
CA LEU A 2 -16.45 -8.46 33.52
C LEU A 2 -17.96 -8.30 33.25
N SER A 3 -18.66 -7.49 34.06
CA SER A 3 -20.08 -7.16 33.86
C SER A 3 -20.37 -6.45 32.54
N ASN A 4 -19.51 -5.55 32.07
CA ASN A 4 -19.72 -4.87 30.79
C ASN A 4 -19.62 -5.88 29.64
N ARG A 5 -18.66 -6.81 29.69
CA ARG A 5 -18.49 -7.85 28.66
C ARG A 5 -19.65 -8.85 28.64
N ILE A 6 -20.30 -9.09 29.79
CA ILE A 6 -21.49 -9.95 29.87
C ILE A 6 -22.69 -9.23 29.26
N ASN A 7 -22.88 -7.95 29.54
CA ASN A 7 -23.95 -7.16 28.93
C ASN A 7 -23.76 -7.03 27.42
N ASP A 8 -22.54 -6.75 26.94
CA ASP A 8 -22.23 -6.67 25.51
C ASP A 8 -22.57 -8.01 24.80
N ALA A 9 -22.29 -9.15 25.44
CA ALA A 9 -22.60 -10.47 24.89
C ALA A 9 -24.10 -10.80 24.91
N VAL A 10 -24.85 -10.31 25.90
CA VAL A 10 -26.31 -10.44 25.97
C VAL A 10 -26.97 -9.58 24.89
N ASP A 11 -26.52 -8.34 24.73
CA ASP A 11 -27.00 -7.43 23.70
C ASP A 11 -26.70 -7.99 22.28
N GLU A 12 -25.54 -8.62 22.09
CA GLU A 12 -25.16 -9.29 20.84
C GLU A 12 -26.07 -10.50 20.54
N LEU A 13 -26.44 -11.28 21.57
CA LEU A 13 -27.38 -12.41 21.46
C LEU A 13 -28.83 -11.96 21.20
N GLU A 14 -29.27 -10.84 21.78
CA GLU A 14 -30.57 -10.23 21.48
C GLU A 14 -30.63 -9.68 20.05
N LEU A 15 -29.55 -9.05 19.57
CA LEU A 15 -29.44 -8.60 18.18
C LEU A 15 -29.43 -9.76 17.19
N ALA A 16 -28.77 -10.87 17.53
CA ALA A 16 -28.71 -12.08 16.70
C ALA A 16 -30.08 -12.78 16.60
N THR A 17 -30.93 -12.67 17.62
CA THR A 17 -32.27 -13.28 17.66
C THR A 17 -33.38 -12.37 17.13
N ASN A 18 -33.10 -11.09 16.90
CA ASN A 18 -34.06 -10.15 16.34
C ASN A 18 -34.17 -10.28 14.80
N LEU A 19 -35.14 -11.09 14.35
CA LEU A 19 -35.46 -11.31 12.93
C LEU A 19 -35.78 -10.02 12.14
N GLN A 20 -36.17 -8.93 12.81
CA GLN A 20 -36.39 -7.63 12.15
C GLN A 20 -35.09 -6.91 11.79
N SER A 21 -33.99 -7.23 12.45
CA SER A 21 -32.65 -6.68 12.20
C SER A 21 -31.91 -7.42 11.08
N TYR A 22 -32.44 -8.56 10.61
CA TYR A 22 -31.85 -9.38 9.56
C TYR A 22 -31.54 -8.61 8.25
N PRO A 23 -32.41 -7.71 7.75
CA PRO A 23 -32.08 -6.88 6.59
C PRO A 23 -30.86 -5.96 6.83
N THR A 24 -30.75 -5.38 8.03
CA THR A 24 -29.65 -4.51 8.44
C THR A 24 -28.35 -5.29 8.59
N LEU A 25 -28.40 -6.46 9.24
CA LEU A 25 -27.26 -7.36 9.38
C LEU A 25 -26.76 -7.87 8.02
N ARG A 26 -27.70 -8.22 7.13
CA ARG A 26 -27.37 -8.61 5.75
C ARG A 26 -26.75 -7.46 4.95
N ALA A 27 -27.25 -6.23 5.11
CA ALA A 27 -26.68 -5.05 4.49
C ALA A 27 -25.26 -4.79 5.02
N PHE A 28 -25.06 -4.88 6.33
CA PHE A 28 -23.76 -4.73 6.99
C PHE A 28 -22.74 -5.74 6.49
N HIS A 29 -23.09 -7.04 6.45
CA HIS A 29 -22.20 -8.07 5.92
C HIS A 29 -21.86 -7.87 4.43
N ARG A 30 -22.83 -7.44 3.61
CA ARG A 30 -22.57 -7.11 2.20
C ARG A 30 -21.60 -5.95 2.05
N LEU A 31 -21.78 -4.91 2.86
CA LEU A 31 -20.95 -3.72 2.86
C LEU A 31 -19.53 -4.04 3.33
N HIS A 32 -19.40 -4.82 4.41
CA HIS A 32 -18.13 -5.32 4.90
C HIS A 32 -17.41 -6.18 3.85
N GLY A 33 -18.14 -7.08 3.17
CA GLY A 33 -17.59 -7.88 2.08
C GLY A 33 -17.15 -7.03 0.88
N ALA A 34 -17.86 -5.95 0.56
CA ALA A 34 -17.47 -5.02 -0.50
C ALA A 34 -16.19 -4.24 -0.13
N ILE A 35 -16.13 -3.67 1.07
CA ILE A 35 -14.96 -2.96 1.59
C ILE A 35 -13.75 -3.88 1.60
N ARG A 36 -13.89 -5.12 2.10
CA ARG A 36 -12.81 -6.09 2.14
C ARG A 36 -12.27 -6.41 0.74
N ARG A 37 -13.15 -6.63 -0.24
CA ARG A 37 -12.74 -6.88 -1.64
C ARG A 37 -12.06 -5.66 -2.25
N SER A 38 -12.53 -4.45 -1.97
CA SER A 38 -11.88 -3.21 -2.43
C SER A 38 -10.49 -3.04 -1.80
N ALA A 39 -10.34 -3.37 -0.51
CA ALA A 39 -9.04 -3.35 0.17
C ALA A 39 -8.10 -4.43 -0.36
N GLU A 40 -8.58 -5.67 -0.55
CA GLU A 40 -7.81 -6.77 -1.16
C GLU A 40 -7.36 -6.42 -2.58
N ALA A 41 -8.24 -5.80 -3.38
CA ALA A 41 -7.89 -5.29 -4.71
C ALA A 41 -6.81 -4.20 -4.63
N ALA A 42 -6.97 -3.21 -3.74
CA ALA A 42 -6.00 -2.14 -3.56
C ALA A 42 -4.62 -2.65 -3.09
N ILE A 43 -4.58 -3.68 -2.25
CA ILE A 43 -3.34 -4.32 -1.82
C ILE A 43 -2.66 -5.06 -2.99
N GLN A 44 -3.43 -5.68 -3.88
CA GLN A 44 -2.88 -6.35 -5.06
C GLN A 44 -2.35 -5.38 -6.13
N THR A 45 -2.93 -4.18 -6.25
CA THR A 45 -2.45 -3.13 -7.17
C THR A 45 -1.41 -2.19 -6.57
N ALA A 46 -1.10 -2.30 -5.27
CA ALA A 46 -0.09 -1.45 -4.65
C ALA A 46 1.30 -1.77 -5.24
N PRO A 47 2.04 -0.76 -5.72
CA PRO A 47 3.38 -0.96 -6.24
C PRO A 47 4.29 -1.48 -5.12
N LYS A 48 5.05 -2.55 -5.41
CA LYS A 48 6.00 -3.09 -4.45
C LYS A 48 7.26 -2.23 -4.46
N LEU A 49 7.63 -1.68 -3.32
CA LEU A 49 8.84 -0.88 -3.17
C LEU A 49 10.05 -1.75 -2.82
N THR A 50 11.23 -1.39 -3.33
CA THR A 50 12.52 -1.97 -2.99
C THR A 50 13.57 -0.88 -2.87
N GLU A 51 14.62 -1.13 -2.09
CA GLU A 51 15.77 -0.24 -2.00
C GLU A 51 16.83 -0.63 -3.03
N LEU A 52 17.44 0.37 -3.65
CA LEU A 52 18.61 0.23 -4.50
C LEU A 52 19.77 1.06 -3.95
N THR A 53 20.97 0.50 -4.04
CA THR A 53 22.20 1.21 -3.68
C THR A 53 22.95 1.59 -4.96
N ALA A 54 23.25 2.88 -5.12
CA ALA A 54 24.10 3.38 -6.19
C ALA A 54 25.51 2.76 -6.07
N ARG A 55 25.92 1.97 -7.06
CA ARG A 55 27.23 1.30 -7.06
C ARG A 55 28.36 2.19 -7.56
N THR A 56 28.02 3.22 -8.31
CA THR A 56 28.95 4.19 -8.90
C THR A 56 28.32 5.57 -8.81
N THR A 57 29.17 6.60 -8.79
CA THR A 57 28.69 7.98 -8.86
C THR A 57 28.21 8.24 -10.27
N SER A 58 26.91 8.44 -10.45
CA SER A 58 26.28 8.50 -11.77
C SER A 58 24.96 9.28 -11.72
N PRO A 59 24.49 9.79 -12.86
CA PRO A 59 23.16 10.39 -12.92
C PRO A 59 22.08 9.37 -12.55
N LEU A 60 21.03 9.82 -11.87
CA LEU A 60 19.90 8.96 -11.48
C LEU A 60 19.30 8.23 -12.69
N MET A 61 19.18 8.95 -13.83
CA MET A 61 18.66 8.36 -15.06
C MET A 61 19.49 7.15 -15.53
N ALA A 62 20.82 7.19 -15.42
CA ALA A 62 21.67 6.06 -15.80
C ALA A 62 21.42 4.85 -14.87
N LEU A 63 21.32 5.08 -13.56
CA LEU A 63 21.02 4.04 -12.59
C LEU A 63 19.64 3.40 -12.81
N LEU A 64 18.63 4.22 -13.16
CA LEU A 64 17.29 3.74 -13.46
C LEU A 64 17.23 3.00 -14.80
N GLN A 65 18.00 3.42 -15.81
CA GLN A 65 18.11 2.70 -17.08
C GLN A 65 18.72 1.32 -16.91
N ASP A 66 19.72 1.18 -16.04
CA ASP A 66 20.32 -0.13 -15.73
C ASP A 66 19.34 -1.05 -14.98
N PHE A 67 18.46 -0.48 -14.15
CA PHE A 67 17.50 -1.26 -13.36
C PHE A 67 16.20 -1.61 -14.10
N TYR A 68 15.57 -0.64 -14.76
CA TYR A 68 14.27 -0.79 -15.43
C TYR A 68 14.37 -1.00 -16.95
N GLY A 69 15.51 -0.67 -17.55
CA GLY A 69 15.65 -0.52 -18.99
C GLY A 69 15.24 0.87 -19.49
N GLY A 70 15.68 1.21 -20.70
CA GLY A 70 15.65 2.58 -21.24
C GLY A 70 14.28 3.27 -21.24
N ARG A 71 13.21 2.55 -21.61
CA ARG A 71 11.86 3.15 -21.72
C ARG A 71 11.21 3.37 -20.35
N GLN A 72 11.24 2.35 -19.49
CA GLN A 72 10.62 2.41 -18.17
C GLN A 72 11.35 3.38 -17.23
N ALA A 73 12.67 3.56 -17.41
CA ALA A 73 13.44 4.53 -16.63
C ALA A 73 12.92 5.96 -16.81
N VAL A 74 12.54 6.35 -18.03
CA VAL A 74 11.98 7.68 -18.30
C VAL A 74 10.60 7.83 -17.67
N GLU A 75 9.74 6.83 -17.80
CA GLU A 75 8.38 6.84 -17.25
C GLU A 75 8.36 6.90 -15.72
N ARG A 76 9.35 6.27 -15.06
CA ARG A 76 9.43 6.19 -13.60
C ARG A 76 10.36 7.23 -12.96
N PHE A 77 11.01 8.08 -13.76
CA PHE A 77 11.99 9.05 -13.25
C PHE A 77 11.39 10.01 -12.23
N ASP A 78 10.30 10.69 -12.59
CA ASP A 78 9.61 11.64 -11.71
C ASP A 78 9.09 10.95 -10.45
N ARG A 79 8.60 9.71 -10.59
CA ARG A 79 8.12 8.92 -9.46
C ARG A 79 9.22 8.59 -8.46
N VAL A 80 10.43 8.26 -8.93
CA VAL A 80 11.57 8.00 -8.05
C VAL A 80 12.03 9.27 -7.34
N LEU A 81 11.92 10.43 -7.98
CA LEU A 81 12.16 11.74 -7.33
C LEU A 81 11.10 12.08 -6.28
N GLU A 82 9.84 11.69 -6.47
CA GLU A 82 8.82 11.87 -5.43
C GLU A 82 9.06 10.94 -4.23
N LEU A 83 9.50 9.70 -4.50
CA LEU A 83 9.75 8.70 -3.46
C LEU A 83 11.02 8.98 -2.65
N ASN A 84 11.95 9.76 -3.20
CA ASN A 84 13.23 10.03 -2.59
C ASN A 84 13.54 11.51 -2.68
N ASP A 85 13.82 12.14 -1.54
CA ASP A 85 14.21 13.55 -1.47
C ASP A 85 15.63 13.76 -2.01
N ILE A 86 15.81 13.55 -3.32
CA ILE A 86 17.09 13.58 -4.03
C ILE A 86 17.45 15.03 -4.34
N PRO A 87 18.51 15.60 -3.73
CA PRO A 87 18.84 17.00 -3.91
C PRO A 87 19.38 17.32 -5.32
N ASN A 88 20.11 16.37 -5.91
CA ASN A 88 20.71 16.52 -7.23
C ASN A 88 20.58 15.22 -8.06
N PRO A 89 19.59 15.13 -8.95
CA PRO A 89 19.38 13.94 -9.80
C PRO A 89 20.51 13.72 -10.83
N ALA A 90 21.31 14.74 -11.14
CA ALA A 90 22.41 14.63 -12.09
C ALA A 90 23.64 13.93 -11.50
N GLU A 91 23.74 13.87 -10.17
CA GLU A 91 24.88 13.29 -9.47
C GLU A 91 24.44 12.56 -8.20
N ILE A 92 24.21 11.26 -8.33
CA ILE A 92 23.97 10.36 -7.19
C ILE A 92 25.30 9.77 -6.78
N LEU A 93 25.70 10.01 -5.53
CA LEU A 93 26.97 9.51 -5.00
C LEU A 93 26.93 7.99 -4.81
N THR A 94 28.08 7.34 -4.98
CA THR A 94 28.24 5.93 -4.66
C THR A 94 27.85 5.65 -3.20
N GLY A 95 27.12 4.56 -2.97
CA GLY A 95 26.62 4.18 -1.65
C GLY A 95 25.28 4.84 -1.27
N THR A 96 24.78 5.77 -2.07
CA THR A 96 23.43 6.35 -1.85
C THR A 96 22.38 5.26 -1.98
N ILE A 97 21.51 5.15 -0.99
CA ILE A 97 20.37 4.22 -0.99
C ILE A 97 19.12 5.02 -1.34
N PHE A 98 18.35 4.52 -2.30
CA PHE A 98 17.09 5.14 -2.72
C PHE A 98 16.04 4.07 -3.05
N THR A 99 14.78 4.42 -2.81
CA THR A 99 13.62 3.56 -2.96
C THR A 99 13.10 3.63 -4.39
N VAL A 100 12.79 2.47 -4.97
CA VAL A 100 12.21 2.37 -6.30
C VAL A 100 11.06 1.36 -6.29
N GLU A 101 10.15 1.47 -7.25
CA GLU A 101 9.07 0.48 -7.43
C GLU A 101 9.61 -0.73 -8.21
N LEU A 102 9.30 -1.96 -7.85
CA LEU A 102 9.73 -3.12 -8.64
C LEU A 102 9.15 -3.05 -10.07
N PRO A 103 9.90 -3.50 -11.09
CA PRO A 103 9.43 -3.50 -12.49
C PRO A 103 8.08 -4.18 -12.66
#